data_AF-Q41197-F1
#
_entry.id   AF-Q41197-F1
#
_cell.length_a   1.000
_cell.length_b   1.000
_cell.length_c   1.000
_cell.angle_alpha   90.00
_cell.angle_beta   90.00
_cell.angle_gamma   90.00
#
_symmetry.space_group_name_H-M   'P 1'
#
loop_
_entity.id
_entity.type
_entity.pdbx_description
1 polymer ?
#
loop_
_entity_poly.entity_id
_entity_poly.type
_entity_poly.pdbx_seq_one_letter_code
_entity_poly.pdbx_strand_id
1 'polypeptide(L)' 'MASTKAPGPGEKHHSIDAQLRQLVPGKVSEDDKLIEYDALLVDRFLNILQDLHGPSLREF' A
#
# COMPACT_ATOMS: atom_id res chain seq x y z
N MET A 1 4.63 32.98 -6.95
CA MET A 1 5.21 32.06 -5.95
C MET A 1 4.32 30.83 -5.91
N ALA A 2 4.71 29.75 -6.59
CA ALA A 2 3.93 28.51 -6.61
C ALA A 2 4.28 27.71 -5.36
N SER A 3 3.32 27.59 -4.44
CA SER A 3 3.47 26.80 -3.22
C SER A 3 3.44 25.32 -3.61
N THR A 4 4.61 24.70 -3.75
CA THR A 4 4.73 23.24 -3.91
C THR A 4 4.34 22.60 -2.58
N LYS A 5 3.07 22.18 -2.49
CA LYS A 5 2.55 21.37 -1.40
C LYS A 5 3.44 20.12 -1.29
N ALA A 6 4.10 19.95 -0.15
CA ALA A 6 4.89 18.76 0.13
C ALA A 6 3.98 17.53 0.00
N PRO A 7 4.48 16.43 -0.59
CA PRO A 7 3.69 15.24 -0.77
C PRO A 7 3.23 14.68 0.59
N GLY A 8 1.96 14.30 0.67
CA GLY A 8 1.40 13.67 1.86
C GLY A 8 2.05 12.31 2.12
N PRO A 9 1.99 11.78 3.36
CA PRO A 9 2.66 10.53 3.73
C PRO A 9 2.23 9.27 2.94
N GLY A 10 1.27 9.37 2.01
CA GLY A 10 0.86 8.29 1.11
C GLY A 10 1.58 8.24 -0.25
N GLU A 11 2.40 9.23 -0.61
CA GLU A 11 2.97 9.34 -1.97
C GLU A 11 4.33 8.61 -2.15
N LYS A 12 4.94 8.12 -1.07
CA LYS A 12 6.20 7.35 -1.14
C LYS A 12 6.02 5.83 -1.23
N HIS A 13 4.80 5.34 -1.06
CA HIS A 13 4.50 3.94 -1.31
C HIS A 13 4.37 3.75 -2.82
N HIS A 14 5.40 3.22 -3.46
CA HIS A 14 5.18 2.41 -4.66
C HIS A 14 4.07 1.40 -4.31
N SER A 15 2.86 1.67 -4.79
CA SER A 15 1.60 1.11 -4.28
C SER A 15 1.73 -0.39 -3.99
N ILE A 16 1.40 -0.83 -2.78
CA ILE A 16 1.48 -2.24 -2.38
C ILE A 16 0.72 -3.13 -3.38
N ASP A 17 -0.37 -2.62 -3.96
CA ASP A 17 -1.09 -3.21 -5.08
C ASP A 17 -0.18 -3.49 -6.29
N ALA A 18 0.67 -2.55 -6.70
CA ALA A 18 1.60 -2.72 -7.81
C ALA A 18 2.64 -3.82 -7.53
N GLN A 19 3.13 -3.91 -6.29
CA GLN A 19 4.07 -4.97 -5.89
C GLN A 19 3.40 -6.35 -5.85
N LEU A 20 2.17 -6.43 -5.33
CA LEU A 20 1.37 -7.66 -5.34
C LEU A 20 1.06 -8.11 -6.78
N ARG A 21 0.76 -7.18 -7.69
CA ARG A 21 0.57 -7.47 -9.13
C ARG A 21 1.83 -7.98 -9.83
N GLN A 22 3.02 -7.68 -9.33
CA GLN A 22 4.27 -8.26 -9.86
C GLN A 22 4.48 -9.71 -9.42
N LEU A 23 3.91 -10.12 -8.27
CA LEU A 23 4.07 -11.47 -7.73
C LEU A 23 3.05 -12.45 -8.31
N VAL A 24 1.90 -11.96 -8.75
CA VAL A 24 0.81 -12.79 -9.27
C VAL A 24 0.86 -12.80 -10.81
N PRO A 25 1.05 -13.97 -11.45
CA PRO A 25 1.25 -14.07 -12.91
C PRO A 25 0.00 -13.70 -13.73
N GLY A 26 -1.15 -13.53 -13.11
CA GLY A 26 -2.40 -13.11 -13.73
C GLY A 26 -3.60 -13.53 -12.89
N LYS A 27 -4.78 -12.99 -13.23
CA LYS A 27 -6.04 -13.39 -12.60
C LYS A 27 -6.38 -14.83 -12.98
N VAL A 28 -6.81 -15.63 -12.01
CA VAL A 28 -7.21 -17.02 -12.25
C VAL A 28 -8.65 -17.13 -12.78
N SER A 29 -9.46 -16.08 -12.59
CA SER A 29 -10.83 -15.94 -13.11
C SER A 29 -11.23 -14.46 -13.23
N GLU A 30 -12.34 -14.14 -13.90
CA GLU A 30 -12.85 -12.75 -13.98
C GLU A 30 -13.23 -12.18 -12.61
N ASP A 31 -13.75 -13.03 -11.72
CA ASP A 31 -14.15 -12.66 -10.35
C ASP A 31 -12.99 -12.69 -9.36
N ASP A 32 -11.77 -12.97 -9.82
CA ASP A 32 -10.58 -12.96 -8.99
C ASP A 32 -10.29 -11.55 -8.47
N LYS A 33 -10.38 -11.43 -7.14
CA LYS A 33 -10.16 -10.21 -6.36
C LYS A 33 -9.06 -10.38 -5.31
N LEU A 34 -8.21 -11.40 -5.45
CA LEU A 34 -7.20 -11.75 -4.43
C LEU A 34 -6.26 -10.57 -4.16
N ILE A 35 -5.73 -9.96 -5.22
CA ILE A 35 -4.82 -8.80 -5.11
C ILE A 35 -5.54 -7.62 -4.47
N GLU A 36 -6.78 -7.34 -4.86
CA GLU A 36 -7.55 -6.23 -4.32
C GLU A 36 -7.83 -6.41 -2.81
N TYR A 37 -8.12 -7.64 -2.37
CA TYR A 37 -8.32 -7.94 -0.95
C TYR A 37 -6.99 -7.88 -0.17
N ASP A 38 -5.93 -8.46 -0.70
CA ASP A 38 -4.63 -8.48 -0.04
C ASP A 38 -4.05 -7.07 0.09
N ALA A 39 -4.16 -6.24 -0.94
CA ALA A 39 -3.71 -4.84 -0.87
C ALA A 39 -4.48 -4.06 0.22
N LEU A 40 -5.79 -4.27 0.33
CA LEU A 40 -6.62 -3.63 1.35
C LEU A 40 -6.25 -4.10 2.77
N LEU A 41 -6.02 -5.40 2.95
CA LEU A 41 -5.66 -5.99 4.24
C LEU A 41 -4.28 -5.53 4.68
N VAL A 42 -3.30 -5.55 3.78
CA VAL A 42 -1.92 -5.14 4.08
C VAL A 42 -1.86 -3.64 4.40
N ASP A 43 -2.55 -2.79 3.64
CA ASP A 43 -2.60 -1.35 3.94
C ASP A 43 -3.16 -1.08 5.35
N ARG A 44 -4.32 -1.68 5.66
CA ARG A 44 -4.94 -1.55 6.98
C ARG A 44 -4.05 -2.10 8.09
N PHE A 45 -3.41 -3.24 7.87
CA PHE A 45 -2.50 -3.85 8.85
C PHE A 45 -1.29 -2.96 9.13
N LEU A 46 -0.67 -2.39 8.10
CA LEU A 46 0.45 -1.46 8.27
C LEU A 46 0.03 -0.17 8.99
N ASN A 47 -1.18 0.33 8.74
CA ASN A 47 -1.72 1.45 9.51
C ASN A 47 -1.89 1.09 10.99
N ILE A 48 -2.45 -0.09 11.29
CA ILE A 48 -2.58 -0.59 12.68
C ILE A 48 -1.21 -0.74 13.34
N LEU A 49 -0.22 -1.31 12.65
CA LEU A 49 1.13 -1.45 13.20
C LEU A 49 1.78 -0.09 13.47
N GLN A 50 1.55 0.89 12.61
CA GLN A 50 2.04 2.26 12.80
C GLN A 50 1.37 2.93 14.02
N ASP A 51 0.07 2.71 14.21
CA ASP A 51 -0.67 3.22 15.37
C ASP A 51 -0.20 2.59 16.69
N LEU A 52 0.14 1.28 16.67
CA LEU A 52 0.55 0.54 17.87
C LEU A 52 2.02 0.71 18.23
N HIS A 53 2.91 0.74 17.23
CA HIS A 53 4.37 0.73 17.44
C HIS A 53 5.04 2.08 17.17
N GLY A 54 4.30 3.06 16.65
CA GLY A 54 4.79 4.38 16.32
C GLY A 54 5.28 4.51 14.87
N PRO A 55 5.61 5.75 14.46
CA PRO A 55 5.82 6.11 13.04
C PRO A 55 7.11 5.54 12.42
N SER A 56 8.09 5.08 13.20
CA SER A 56 9.37 4.57 12.71
C SER A 56 9.28 3.24 11.95
N LEU A 57 8.14 2.54 12.02
CA LEU A 57 7.98 1.23 11.40
C LEU A 57 7.89 1.27 9.87
N ARG A 58 7.55 2.43 9.28
CA ARG A 58 7.45 2.65 7.83
C ARG A 58 8.65 3.40 7.23
N GLU A 59 9.70 3.68 8.01
CA GLU A 59 10.87 4.48 7.56
C GLU A 59 11.96 3.68 6.81
N PHE A 60 11.64 2.53 6.20
CA PHE A 60 12.62 1.71 5.46
C PHE A 60 12.83 2.15 4.02
#